data_AF-A0A382R6X0-F1
#
_entry.id   AF-A0A382R6X0-F1
#
_cell.length_a   1.000
_cell.length_b   1.000
_cell.length_c   1.000
_cell.angle_alpha   90.00
_cell.angle_beta   90.00
_cell.angle_gamma   90.00
#
_symmetry.space_group_name_H-M   'P 1'
#
loop_
_entity.id
_entity.type
_entity.pdbx_description
1 polymer ?
#
loop_
_entity_poly.entity_id
_entity_poly.type
_entity_poly.pdbx_seq_one_letter_code
_entity_poly.pdbx_strand_id
1 'polypeptide(L)'
;MSKDMGHDTVTALAESDATGVTAEIFADIRRTMRIPALTSIWRTMAASEEDLAATWKAVKPLYSTGQPEAALARLRAEADLPDLVSVTKEDLRNQKLGTWKARCFDLG
;
A
#
# COMPACT_ATOMS: atom_id res chain seq x y z
N MET A 1 -32.39 1.86 -16.92
CA MET A 1 -31.11 2.58 -17.06
C MET A 1 -30.36 2.44 -15.75
N SER A 2 -29.58 1.37 -15.63
CA SER A 2 -28.72 1.11 -14.47
C SER A 2 -27.28 1.42 -14.85
N LYS A 3 -26.57 2.13 -13.98
CA LYS A 3 -25.13 1.97 -13.83
C LYS A 3 -24.72 2.43 -12.44
N ASP A 4 -24.80 1.51 -11.49
CA ASP A 4 -24.06 1.63 -10.23
C ASP A 4 -22.87 0.68 -10.36
N MET A 5 -21.76 1.21 -10.86
CA MET A 5 -20.48 0.50 -10.92
C MET A 5 -19.94 0.43 -9.50
N GLY A 6 -19.49 -0.76 -9.10
CA GLY A 6 -18.87 -1.03 -7.79
C GLY A 6 -18.06 0.16 -7.31
N HIS A 7 -18.57 0.78 -6.25
CA HIS A 7 -18.00 1.97 -5.64
C HIS A 7 -16.58 1.62 -5.19
N ASP A 8 -15.56 2.21 -5.81
CA ASP A 8 -14.23 2.29 -5.21
C ASP A 8 -14.41 3.23 -4.01
N THR A 9 -14.80 2.69 -2.87
CA THR A 9 -15.26 3.48 -1.71
C THR A 9 -14.14 4.24 -1.04
N VAL A 10 -12.89 3.98 -1.42
CA VAL A 10 -11.71 4.70 -0.93
C VAL A 10 -11.00 5.33 -2.13
N THR A 11 -11.29 6.61 -2.38
CA THR A 11 -10.54 7.42 -3.34
C THR A 11 -9.11 7.59 -2.85
N ALA A 12 -8.21 6.70 -3.24
CA ALA A 12 -6.78 6.78 -2.94
C ALA A 12 -6.02 7.27 -4.17
N LEU A 13 -5.23 8.34 -4.02
CA LEU A 13 -4.41 8.87 -5.10
C LEU A 13 -3.33 7.86 -5.50
N ALA A 14 -3.19 7.56 -6.79
CA ALA A 14 -2.10 6.70 -7.25
C ALA A 14 -0.75 7.38 -7.03
N GLU A 15 0.29 6.63 -6.64
CA GLU A 15 1.63 7.21 -6.42
C GLU A 15 2.20 7.88 -7.67
N SER A 16 1.90 7.35 -8.85
CA SER A 16 2.32 7.88 -10.15
C SER A 16 1.67 9.22 -10.49
N ASP A 17 0.52 9.49 -9.89
CA ASP A 17 -0.32 10.65 -10.22
C ASP A 17 -0.07 11.79 -9.22
N ALA A 18 0.66 11.52 -8.14
CA ALA A 18 1.12 12.54 -7.21
C ALA A 18 2.08 13.51 -7.92
N THR A 19 1.87 14.79 -7.69
CA THR A 19 2.72 15.86 -8.22
C THR A 19 3.06 16.87 -7.12
N GLY A 20 4.04 17.74 -7.37
CA GLY A 20 4.44 18.79 -6.43
C GLY A 20 4.82 18.25 -5.04
N VAL A 21 4.37 18.95 -4.00
CA VAL A 21 4.68 18.64 -2.59
C VAL A 21 4.16 17.26 -2.17
N THR A 22 2.99 16.85 -2.67
CA THR A 22 2.46 15.51 -2.40
C THR A 22 3.43 14.40 -2.87
N ALA A 23 4.01 14.54 -4.07
CA ALA A 23 5.00 13.59 -4.59
C ALA A 23 6.30 13.57 -3.75
N GLU A 24 6.74 14.75 -3.30
CA GLU A 24 7.92 14.87 -2.43
C GLU A 24 7.69 14.18 -1.07
N ILE A 25 6.51 14.35 -0.47
CA ILE A 25 6.13 13.68 0.77
C ILE A 25 6.05 12.17 0.56
N PHE A 26 5.46 11.70 -0.54
CA PHE A 26 5.38 10.28 -0.87
C PHE A 26 6.78 9.64 -0.98
N ALA A 27 7.71 10.30 -1.66
CA ALA A 27 9.09 9.83 -1.77
C ALA A 27 9.79 9.79 -0.40
N ASP A 28 9.56 10.81 0.44
CA ASP A 28 10.14 10.89 1.77
C ASP A 28 9.60 9.80 2.72
N ILE A 29 8.30 9.49 2.64
CA ILE A 29 7.69 8.38 3.36
C ILE A 29 8.34 7.05 2.95
N ARG A 30 8.47 6.77 1.66
CA ARG A 30 9.10 5.52 1.18
C ARG A 30 10.52 5.37 1.68
N ARG A 31 11.30 6.45 1.63
CA ARG A 31 12.68 6.48 2.14
C ARG A 31 12.75 6.27 3.65
N THR A 32 11.93 6.99 4.41
CA THR A 32 11.97 7.00 5.88
C THR A 32 11.45 5.68 6.45
N MET A 33 10.33 5.18 5.95
CA MET A 33 9.72 3.92 6.39
C MET A 33 10.37 2.68 5.74
N ARG A 34 11.25 2.87 4.75
CA ARG A 34 11.95 1.82 3.99
C ARG A 34 10.99 0.81 3.36
N ILE A 35 9.86 1.31 2.83
CA ILE A 35 8.81 0.50 2.20
C ILE A 35 8.89 0.56 0.66
N PRO A 36 8.64 -0.56 -0.03
CA PRO A 36 8.74 -0.62 -1.50
C PRO A 36 7.54 0.01 -2.20
N ALA A 37 6.43 0.27 -1.51
CA ALA A 37 5.26 0.98 -2.02
C ALA A 37 4.53 1.64 -0.84
N LEU A 38 3.77 2.70 -1.08
CA LEU A 38 2.96 3.34 -0.06
C LEU A 38 1.76 2.48 0.31
N THR A 39 1.50 2.39 1.60
CA THR A 39 0.23 1.86 2.10
C THR A 39 -0.91 2.81 1.75
N SER A 40 -2.13 2.29 1.61
CA SER A 40 -3.30 3.06 1.17
C SER A 40 -3.60 4.27 2.06
N ILE A 41 -3.30 4.20 3.36
CA ILE A 41 -3.55 5.28 4.32
C ILE A 41 -2.96 6.63 3.88
N TRP A 42 -1.71 6.64 3.40
CA TRP A 42 -1.04 7.86 2.94
C TRP A 42 -1.63 8.40 1.63
N ARG A 43 -2.04 7.48 0.75
CA ARG A 43 -2.63 7.80 -0.56
C ARG A 43 -4.04 8.38 -0.44
N THR A 44 -4.78 7.97 0.58
CA THR A 44 -6.10 8.56 0.89
C THR A 44 -5.96 9.94 1.53
N MET A 45 -4.93 10.17 2.37
CA MET A 45 -4.66 11.48 2.96
C MET A 45 -4.27 12.54 1.94
N ALA A 46 -3.74 12.14 0.77
CA ALA A 46 -3.39 13.07 -0.31
C ALA A 46 -4.59 13.81 -0.93
N ALA A 47 -5.83 13.50 -0.53
CA ALA A 47 -6.98 14.35 -0.82
C ALA A 47 -6.84 15.77 -0.23
N SER A 48 -6.00 15.93 0.80
CA SER A 48 -5.64 17.21 1.41
C SER A 48 -4.12 17.26 1.61
N GLU A 49 -3.44 18.07 0.80
CA GLU A 49 -1.98 18.24 0.90
C GLU A 49 -1.56 18.77 2.28
N GLU A 50 -2.35 19.68 2.86
CA GLU A 50 -2.11 20.23 4.19
C GLU A 50 -2.16 19.14 5.26
N ASP A 51 -3.21 18.30 5.25
CA ASP A 51 -3.37 17.23 6.23
C ASP A 51 -2.28 16.17 6.08
N LEU A 52 -1.93 15.81 4.84
CA LEU A 52 -0.83 14.90 4.54
C LEU A 52 0.50 15.46 5.09
N ALA A 53 0.80 16.73 4.83
CA ALA A 53 2.02 17.38 5.29
C ALA A 53 2.08 17.49 6.81
N ALA A 54 0.99 17.93 7.45
CA ALA A 54 0.90 18.07 8.90
C ALA A 54 1.04 16.71 9.60
N THR A 55 0.34 15.68 9.09
CA THR A 55 0.41 14.32 9.62
C THR A 55 1.82 13.76 9.46
N TRP A 56 2.43 13.89 8.27
CA TRP A 56 3.77 13.37 8.04
C TRP A 56 4.82 14.07 8.90
N LYS A 57 4.71 15.38 9.10
CA LYS A 57 5.59 16.15 10.00
C LYS A 57 5.53 15.64 11.45
N ALA A 58 4.36 15.20 11.92
CA ALA A 58 4.20 14.65 13.27
C ALA A 58 4.69 13.18 13.37
N VAL A 59 4.48 12.38 12.33
CA VAL A 59 4.81 10.94 12.32
C VAL A 59 6.29 10.69 12.06
N LYS A 60 6.92 11.44 11.14
CA LYS A 60 8.30 11.22 10.70
C LYS A 60 9.32 11.10 11.86
N PRO A 61 9.30 11.96 12.90
CA PRO A 61 10.24 11.85 14.01
C PRO A 61 10.19 10.52 14.75
N LEU A 62 9.07 9.80 14.74
CA LEU A 62 8.94 8.49 15.39
C LEU A 62 9.89 7.46 14.76
N TYR A 63 10.15 7.54 13.45
CA TYR A 63 11.06 6.64 12.77
C TYR A 63 12.54 6.93 13.10
N SER A 64 12.87 8.15 13.52
CA SER A 64 14.22 8.47 14.00
C SER A 64 14.52 7.86 15.37
N THR A 65 13.49 7.44 16.12
CA THR A 65 13.66 6.86 17.47
C THR A 65 14.08 5.39 17.45
N GLY A 66 13.94 4.69 16.31
CA GLY A 66 14.15 3.24 16.21
C GLY A 66 13.04 2.38 16.83
N GLN A 67 11.99 2.99 17.38
CA GLN A 67 10.87 2.26 17.97
C GLN A 67 10.11 1.38 16.96
N PRO A 68 9.83 1.82 15.72
CA PRO A 68 9.17 0.97 14.73
C PRO A 68 9.96 -0.31 14.41
N GLU A 69 11.28 -0.20 14.25
CA GLU A 69 12.17 -1.32 13.97
C GLU A 69 12.21 -2.30 15.16
N ALA A 70 12.29 -1.79 16.38
CA ALA A 70 12.24 -2.61 17.59
C ALA A 70 10.90 -3.34 17.74
N ALA A 71 9.78 -2.65 17.47
CA ALA A 71 8.45 -3.26 17.48
C ALA A 71 8.32 -4.36 16.42
N LEU A 72 8.81 -4.12 15.20
CA LEU A 72 8.80 -5.11 14.13
C LEU A 72 9.66 -6.34 14.46
N ALA A 73 10.84 -6.14 15.07
CA ALA A 73 11.71 -7.22 15.50
C ALA A 73 11.01 -8.09 16.57
N ARG A 74 10.34 -7.45 17.53
CA ARG A 74 9.55 -8.13 18.55
C ARG A 74 8.41 -8.94 17.93
N LEU A 75 7.61 -8.33 17.05
CA LEU A 75 6.51 -9.03 16.37
C LEU A 75 7.00 -10.25 15.59
N ARG A 76 8.16 -10.15 14.91
CA ARG A 76 8.75 -11.30 14.21
C ARG A 76 9.21 -12.42 15.14
N ALA A 77 9.74 -12.07 16.31
CA ALA A 77 10.18 -13.06 17.29
C ALA A 77 9.01 -13.78 17.98
N GLU A 78 7.86 -13.09 18.11
CA GLU A 78 6.65 -13.62 18.74
C GLU A 78 5.70 -14.30 17.74
N ALA A 79 5.84 -14.04 16.43
CA ALA A 79 4.93 -14.57 15.42
C ALA A 79 5.24 -16.03 15.09
N ASP A 80 4.25 -16.90 15.29
CA ASP A 80 4.23 -18.26 14.76
C ASP A 80 3.80 -18.22 13.28
N LEU A 81 4.75 -17.88 12.41
CA LEU A 81 4.51 -17.81 10.97
C LEU A 81 4.70 -19.21 10.35
N PRO A 82 3.78 -19.67 9.49
CA PRO A 82 3.92 -20.96 8.83
C PRO A 82 5.14 -20.95 7.90
N ASP A 83 5.79 -22.10 7.76
CA ASP A 83 6.83 -22.30 6.75
C ASP A 83 6.24 -22.11 5.36
N LEU A 84 6.67 -21.04 4.69
CA LEU A 84 6.22 -20.72 3.35
C LEU A 84 7.00 -21.54 2.33
N VAL A 85 6.28 -22.27 1.48
CA VAL A 85 6.90 -22.93 0.33
C VAL A 85 7.37 -21.86 -0.66
N SER A 86 8.61 -21.95 -1.11
CA SER A 86 9.14 -21.04 -2.13
C SER A 86 8.39 -21.24 -3.45
N VAL A 87 7.81 -20.16 -3.97
CA VAL A 87 7.13 -20.16 -5.28
C VAL A 87 8.12 -19.68 -6.33
N THR A 88 8.32 -20.45 -7.41
CA THR A 88 9.17 -20.02 -8.52
C THR A 88 8.44 -19.02 -9.43
N LYS A 89 9.18 -18.27 -10.25
CA LYS A 89 8.56 -17.42 -11.29
C LYS A 89 7.70 -18.23 -12.25
N GLU A 90 8.05 -19.49 -12.46
CA GLU A 90 7.31 -20.40 -13.33
C GLU A 90 6.03 -20.87 -12.62
N ASP A 91 6.05 -21.13 -11.32
CA ASP A 91 4.84 -21.39 -10.54
C ASP A 91 3.90 -20.17 -10.49
N LEU A 92 4.44 -18.95 -10.45
CA LEU A 92 3.64 -17.73 -10.57
C LEU A 92 3.02 -17.56 -11.97
N ARG A 93 3.75 -17.95 -13.02
CA ARG A 93 3.27 -17.93 -14.41
C ARG A 93 2.21 -19.00 -14.66
N ASN A 94 2.41 -20.19 -14.07
CA ASN A 94 1.55 -21.37 -14.22
C ASN A 94 0.42 -21.42 -13.20
N GLN A 95 0.47 -20.60 -12.15
CA GLN A 95 -0.74 -20.16 -11.49
C GLN A 95 -1.58 -19.48 -12.57
N LYS A 96 -2.62 -20.22 -13.00
CA LYS A 96 -3.89 -19.60 -13.36
C LYS A 96 -4.39 -18.89 -12.10
N LEU A 97 -3.72 -17.79 -11.69
CA LEU A 97 -4.32 -16.73 -10.90
C LEU A 97 -5.63 -16.53 -11.64
N GLY A 98 -6.72 -17.04 -11.04
CA GLY A 98 -7.99 -17.18 -11.73
C GLY A 98 -8.20 -15.90 -12.51
N THR A 99 -8.32 -16.01 -13.83
CA THR A 99 -8.59 -14.85 -14.65
C THR A 99 -9.87 -14.24 -14.09
N TRP A 100 -9.74 -13.22 -13.25
CA TRP A 100 -10.83 -12.34 -12.85
C TRP A 100 -11.52 -11.76 -14.11
N LYS A 101 -10.87 -11.92 -15.27
CA LYS A 101 -11.36 -11.70 -16.62
C LYS A 101 -12.47 -12.62 -17.14
N ALA A 102 -12.93 -13.67 -16.43
CA ALA A 102 -13.90 -14.63 -16.99
C ALA A 102 -15.13 -14.96 -16.10
N ARG A 103 -15.50 -14.08 -15.17
CA ARG A 103 -16.86 -14.12 -14.55
C ARG A 103 -17.70 -12.86 -14.80
N CYS A 104 -17.14 -11.87 -15.52
CA CYS A 104 -17.81 -10.62 -15.86
C CYS A 104 -18.18 -10.47 -17.34
N PHE A 105 -17.90 -11.47 -18.19
CA PHE A 105 -18.13 -11.34 -19.64
C PHE A 105 -19.06 -12.41 -20.25
N ASP A 106 -19.52 -13.39 -19.46
CA ASP A 106 -20.39 -14.49 -19.94
C ASP A 106 -21.72 -14.57 -19.17
N LEU A 107 -22.40 -13.43 -18.98
CA LEU A 107 -23.84 -13.40 -18.75
C LEU A 107 -24.39 -12.22 -19.58
N GLY A 108 -24.99 -12.58 -20.71
CA GLY A 108 -25.61 -11.66 -21.67
C GLY A 108 -26.86 -10.96 -21.17
#